data_AF-A0AAD7RUH3-F1
#
_entry.id   AF-A0AAD7RUH3-F1
#
_cell.length_a   1.000
_cell.length_b   1.000
_cell.length_c   1.000
_cell.angle_alpha   90.00
_cell.angle_beta   90.00
_cell.angle_gamma   90.00
#
_symmetry.space_group_name_H-M   'P 1'
#
loop_
_entity.id
_entity.type
_entity.pdbx_description
1 polymer ?
#
loop_
_entity_poly.entity_id
_entity_poly.type
_entity_poly.pdbx_seq_one_letter_code
_entity_poly.pdbx_strand_id
1 'polypeptide(L)'
;MEQEAAKRMWARSVNRHQVRYTEMLSDGDSAAFREVVALNPYPGIIVEKLECINHTHKRMGTALRKLSSQGKLGGKGVGKLTSKKCKSLQNYYRGAILNNQKSIDGMKAAIWAGLLHSMSSDENPMHTRCSPSWCWYRKAEENGDIPDSHTQHTQNFLTREINNQHRCSVDDVTEGSGPPMGPLSQLPPAVPHRGQWSGPGWSLITGLPASVI
;
A
#
# COMPACT_ATOMS: atom_id res chain seq x y z
N MET A 1 -23.30 -17.58 8.13
CA MET A 1 -23.98 -17.63 6.81
C MET A 1 -22.97 -17.66 5.66
N GLU A 2 -22.04 -16.69 5.58
CA GLU A 2 -21.00 -16.63 4.52
C GLU A 2 -20.04 -17.83 4.53
N GLN A 3 -19.53 -18.21 5.70
CA GLN A 3 -18.68 -19.40 5.88
C GLN A 3 -19.31 -20.68 5.34
N GLU A 4 -20.57 -20.92 5.70
CA GLU A 4 -21.33 -22.09 5.24
C GLU A 4 -21.59 -22.04 3.73
N ALA A 5 -21.84 -20.86 3.17
CA ALA A 5 -21.99 -20.67 1.74
C ALA A 5 -20.68 -20.99 1.01
N ALA A 6 -19.54 -20.46 1.48
CA ALA A 6 -18.22 -20.74 0.93
C ALA A 6 -17.90 -22.24 0.99
N LYS A 7 -18.03 -22.89 2.16
CA LYS A 7 -17.81 -24.33 2.31
C LYS A 7 -18.64 -25.14 1.31
N ARG A 8 -19.94 -24.87 1.21
CA ARG A 8 -20.83 -25.58 0.29
C ARG A 8 -20.47 -25.35 -1.17
N MET A 9 -20.10 -24.13 -1.55
CA MET A 9 -19.70 -23.80 -2.93
C MET A 9 -18.41 -24.52 -3.32
N TRP A 10 -17.40 -24.50 -2.44
CA TRP A 10 -16.10 -25.11 -2.71
C TRP A 10 -16.17 -26.63 -2.69
N ALA A 11 -16.85 -27.25 -1.72
CA ALA A 11 -16.98 -28.71 -1.61
C ALA A 11 -17.63 -29.36 -2.85
N ARG A 12 -18.61 -28.70 -3.46
CA ARG A 12 -19.37 -29.28 -4.60
C ARG A 12 -18.83 -28.92 -5.98
N SER A 13 -17.82 -28.06 -6.05
CA SER A 13 -17.29 -27.48 -7.29
C SER A 13 -16.88 -28.54 -8.32
N VAL A 14 -16.09 -29.53 -7.93
CA VAL A 14 -15.61 -30.61 -8.81
C VAL A 14 -16.78 -31.49 -9.24
N ASN A 15 -17.54 -32.02 -8.29
CA ASN A 15 -18.61 -32.98 -8.59
C ASN A 15 -19.72 -32.38 -9.45
N ARG A 16 -20.08 -31.11 -9.22
CA ARG A 16 -21.22 -30.46 -9.91
C ARG A 16 -20.81 -29.69 -11.16
N HIS A 17 -19.60 -29.16 -11.20
CA HIS A 17 -19.17 -28.21 -12.23
C HIS A 17 -17.85 -28.57 -12.90
N GLN A 18 -17.14 -29.61 -12.42
CA GLN A 18 -15.85 -30.04 -12.96
C GLN A 18 -14.78 -28.94 -12.94
N VAL A 19 -14.86 -28.04 -11.95
CA VAL A 19 -13.90 -26.94 -11.76
C VAL A 19 -13.22 -27.01 -10.40
N ARG A 20 -12.02 -26.45 -10.32
CA ARG A 20 -11.29 -26.19 -9.08
C ARG A 20 -10.98 -24.71 -8.98
N TYR A 21 -11.24 -24.12 -7.83
CA TYR A 21 -10.85 -22.75 -7.54
C TYR A 21 -9.43 -22.73 -6.96
N THR A 22 -8.59 -21.81 -7.44
CA THR A 22 -7.21 -21.63 -6.95
C THR A 22 -7.07 -20.39 -6.08
N GLU A 23 -7.99 -19.45 -6.21
CA GLU A 23 -7.92 -18.13 -5.59
C GLU A 23 -9.27 -17.80 -4.93
N MET A 24 -9.21 -17.13 -3.78
CA MET A 24 -10.38 -16.63 -3.07
C MET A 24 -10.23 -15.15 -2.76
N LEU A 25 -11.06 -14.32 -3.40
CA LEU A 25 -11.20 -12.92 -3.03
C LEU A 25 -11.99 -12.79 -1.73
N SER A 26 -11.40 -12.17 -0.72
CA SER A 26 -12.05 -11.96 0.57
C SER A 26 -11.54 -10.71 1.28
N ASP A 27 -12.24 -10.32 2.35
CA ASP A 27 -11.84 -9.22 3.22
C ASP A 27 -10.65 -9.60 4.12
N GLY A 28 -10.07 -8.62 4.81
CA GLY A 28 -8.81 -8.76 5.54
C GLY A 28 -8.77 -9.93 6.54
N ASP A 29 -9.71 -10.00 7.49
CA ASP A 29 -9.89 -11.21 8.31
C ASP A 29 -11.14 -11.95 7.81
N SER A 30 -10.92 -12.94 6.94
CA SER A 30 -12.00 -13.72 6.36
C SER A 30 -12.14 -15.06 7.08
N ALA A 31 -13.15 -15.13 7.94
CA ALA A 31 -13.56 -16.39 8.54
C ALA A 31 -14.00 -17.42 7.48
N ALA A 32 -14.54 -16.98 6.35
CA ALA A 32 -14.89 -17.86 5.23
C ALA A 32 -13.66 -18.48 4.56
N PHE A 33 -12.58 -17.71 4.37
CA PHE A 33 -11.32 -18.25 3.83
C PHE A 33 -10.72 -19.33 4.74
N ARG A 34 -10.72 -19.11 6.07
CA ARG A 34 -10.25 -20.10 7.04
C ARG A 34 -10.99 -21.43 6.92
N GLU A 35 -12.31 -21.37 6.74
CA GLU A 35 -13.14 -22.56 6.56
C GLU A 35 -12.87 -23.29 5.24
N VAL A 36 -12.61 -22.55 4.16
CA VAL A 36 -12.22 -23.13 2.86
C VAL A 36 -10.86 -23.83 2.95
N VAL A 37 -9.89 -23.22 3.62
CA VAL A 37 -8.57 -23.82 3.86
C VAL A 37 -8.70 -25.10 4.71
N ALA A 38 -9.49 -25.04 5.80
CA ALA A 38 -9.72 -26.19 6.67
C ALA A 38 -10.45 -27.34 5.96
N LEU A 39 -11.37 -27.02 5.05
CA LEU A 39 -12.08 -28.00 4.22
C LEU A 39 -11.13 -28.76 3.29
N ASN A 40 -10.01 -28.15 2.87
CA ASN A 40 -9.05 -28.70 1.91
C ASN A 40 -9.73 -29.38 0.70
N PRO A 41 -10.58 -28.65 -0.06
CA PRO A 41 -11.45 -29.24 -1.08
C PRO A 41 -10.66 -29.86 -2.24
N TYR A 42 -9.39 -29.46 -2.42
CA TYR A 42 -8.53 -29.90 -3.51
C TYR A 42 -7.16 -30.33 -2.95
N PRO A 43 -6.97 -31.63 -2.65
CA PRO A 43 -5.70 -32.13 -2.15
C PRO A 43 -4.53 -31.77 -3.08
N GLY A 44 -3.47 -31.20 -2.51
CA GLY A 44 -2.28 -30.78 -3.24
C GLY A 44 -2.36 -29.41 -3.92
N ILE A 45 -3.49 -28.70 -3.83
CA ILE A 45 -3.64 -27.33 -4.34
C ILE A 45 -3.75 -26.37 -3.15
N ILE A 46 -2.88 -25.37 -3.11
CA ILE A 46 -2.95 -24.28 -2.14
C ILE A 46 -3.91 -23.24 -2.68
N VAL A 47 -4.92 -22.87 -1.88
CA VAL A 47 -5.84 -21.79 -2.21
C VAL A 47 -5.21 -20.45 -1.81
N GLU A 48 -4.97 -19.58 -2.79
CA GLU A 48 -4.43 -18.24 -2.55
C GLU A 48 -5.53 -17.27 -2.10
N LYS A 49 -5.23 -16.47 -1.09
CA LYS A 49 -6.14 -15.42 -0.61
C LYS A 49 -5.84 -14.12 -1.34
N LEU A 50 -6.85 -13.55 -2.00
CA LEU A 50 -6.78 -12.21 -2.59
C LEU A 50 -7.48 -11.20 -1.68
N GLU A 51 -6.86 -10.02 -1.51
CA GLU A 51 -7.40 -8.94 -0.69
C GLU A 51 -8.39 -8.06 -1.47
N CYS A 52 -9.54 -7.81 -0.86
CA CYS A 52 -10.58 -6.98 -1.46
C CYS A 52 -10.18 -5.49 -1.45
N ILE A 53 -9.94 -4.90 -2.63
CA ILE A 53 -9.61 -3.47 -2.73
C ILE A 53 -10.72 -2.56 -2.20
N ASN A 54 -11.98 -2.95 -2.36
CA ASN A 54 -13.10 -2.18 -1.83
C ASN A 54 -13.08 -2.16 -0.30
N HIS A 55 -12.66 -3.27 0.32
CA HIS A 55 -12.48 -3.34 1.76
C HIS A 55 -11.33 -2.45 2.23
N THR A 56 -10.17 -2.55 1.58
CA THR A 56 -8.99 -1.72 1.85
C THR A 56 -9.27 -0.22 1.67
N HIS A 57 -9.99 0.16 0.61
CA HIS A 57 -10.51 1.51 0.39
C HIS A 57 -11.40 1.97 1.55
N LYS A 58 -12.37 1.15 1.97
CA LYS A 58 -13.28 1.49 3.09
C LYS A 58 -12.52 1.66 4.40
N ARG A 59 -11.56 0.77 4.70
CA ARG A 59 -10.71 0.86 5.90
C ARG A 59 -9.95 2.17 5.97
N MET A 60 -9.30 2.60 4.88
CA MET A 60 -8.61 3.88 4.81
C MET A 60 -9.56 5.05 5.13
N GLY A 61 -10.74 5.09 4.51
CA GLY A 61 -11.72 6.14 4.80
C GLY A 61 -12.20 6.16 6.25
N THR A 62 -12.39 4.99 6.85
CA THR A 62 -12.78 4.88 8.27
C THR A 62 -11.67 5.37 9.18
N ALA A 63 -10.41 5.02 8.90
CA ALA A 63 -9.25 5.50 9.65
C ALA A 63 -9.13 7.04 9.56
N LEU A 64 -9.27 7.62 8.36
CA LEU A 64 -9.23 9.07 8.16
C LEU A 64 -10.36 9.80 8.88
N ARG A 65 -11.59 9.26 8.85
CA ARG A 65 -12.73 9.84 9.58
C ARG A 65 -12.55 9.76 11.08
N LYS A 66 -12.01 8.65 11.59
CA LYS A 66 -11.67 8.51 13.01
C LYS A 66 -10.59 9.52 13.43
N LEU A 67 -9.55 9.69 12.61
CA LEU A 67 -8.51 10.70 12.85
C LEU A 67 -9.08 12.13 12.84
N SER A 68 -10.00 12.41 11.91
CA SER A 68 -10.72 13.68 11.83
C SER A 68 -11.60 13.92 13.06
N SER A 69 -12.27 12.89 13.60
CA SER A 69 -13.15 13.07 14.76
C SER A 69 -12.41 13.14 16.09
N GLN A 70 -11.22 12.53 16.20
CA GLN A 70 -10.48 12.39 17.45
C GLN A 70 -9.34 13.40 17.62
N GLY A 71 -8.89 14.04 16.53
CA GLY A 71 -7.67 14.84 16.53
C GLY A 71 -7.90 16.33 16.29
N LYS A 72 -6.85 17.11 16.56
CA LYS A 72 -6.74 18.54 16.17
C LYS A 72 -6.80 18.76 14.65
N LEU A 73 -6.63 17.67 13.89
CA LEU A 73 -6.75 17.62 12.44
C LEU A 73 -8.20 17.75 11.95
N GLY A 74 -9.19 17.49 12.81
CA GLY A 74 -10.60 17.66 12.51
C GLY A 74 -11.08 19.11 12.42
N GLY A 75 -12.34 19.28 12.02
CA GLY A 75 -13.05 20.56 12.05
C GLY A 75 -13.37 21.15 10.68
N LYS A 76 -13.79 22.42 10.69
CA LYS A 76 -14.12 23.21 9.50
C LYS A 76 -12.97 24.18 9.22
N GLY A 77 -12.67 24.41 7.93
CA GLY A 77 -11.69 25.40 7.49
C GLY A 77 -10.47 24.80 6.78
N VAL A 78 -9.62 25.71 6.30
CA VAL A 78 -8.36 25.41 5.63
C VAL A 78 -7.44 24.67 6.58
N GLY A 79 -6.65 23.72 6.06
CA GLY A 79 -5.74 22.93 6.89
C GLY A 79 -6.37 21.70 7.53
N LYS A 80 -7.70 21.58 7.58
CA LYS A 80 -8.40 20.51 8.28
C LYS A 80 -8.70 19.30 7.41
N LEU A 81 -8.69 18.13 8.05
CA LEU A 81 -9.11 16.85 7.49
C LEU A 81 -10.64 16.78 7.43
N THR A 82 -11.22 17.57 6.53
CA THR A 82 -12.67 17.60 6.28
C THR A 82 -13.16 16.29 5.64
N SER A 83 -14.47 16.02 5.70
CA SER A 83 -15.07 14.85 5.04
C SER A 83 -14.73 14.77 3.54
N LYS A 84 -14.74 15.92 2.85
CA LYS A 84 -14.33 16.02 1.43
C LYS A 84 -12.87 15.62 1.24
N LYS A 85 -11.97 16.05 2.12
CA LYS A 85 -10.55 15.70 2.07
C LYS A 85 -10.32 14.22 2.40
N CYS A 86 -11.02 13.65 3.39
CA CYS A 86 -11.01 12.22 3.65
C CYS A 86 -11.37 11.41 2.41
N LYS A 87 -12.45 11.81 1.70
CA LYS A 87 -12.89 11.14 0.46
C LYS A 87 -11.84 11.27 -0.65
N SER A 88 -11.20 12.43 -0.79
CA SER A 88 -10.13 12.65 -1.77
C SER A 88 -8.91 11.78 -1.49
N LEU A 89 -8.39 11.75 -0.26
CA LEU A 89 -7.29 10.87 0.15
C LEU A 89 -7.64 9.39 -0.03
N GLN A 90 -8.88 9.00 0.30
CA GLN A 90 -9.37 7.64 0.09
C GLN A 90 -9.34 7.25 -1.39
N ASN A 91 -9.71 8.16 -2.29
CA ASN A 91 -9.66 7.93 -3.74
C ASN A 91 -8.22 7.85 -4.26
N TYR A 92 -7.31 8.72 -3.80
CA TYR A 92 -5.89 8.62 -4.14
C TYR A 92 -5.31 7.27 -3.72
N TYR A 93 -5.63 6.83 -2.50
CA TYR A 93 -5.20 5.54 -1.99
C TYR A 93 -5.69 4.37 -2.86
N ARG A 94 -6.97 4.36 -3.26
CA ARG A 94 -7.49 3.34 -4.20
C ARG A 94 -6.80 3.38 -5.55
N GLY A 95 -6.61 4.57 -6.12
CA GLY A 95 -5.92 4.74 -7.41
C GLY A 95 -4.47 4.25 -7.34
N ALA A 96 -3.77 4.55 -6.25
CA ALA A 96 -2.40 4.09 -6.02
C ALA A 96 -2.30 2.55 -6.00
N ILE A 97 -3.24 1.87 -5.33
CA ILE A 97 -3.28 0.40 -5.32
C ILE A 97 -3.58 -0.16 -6.72
N LEU A 98 -4.62 0.35 -7.39
CA LEU A 98 -5.04 -0.15 -8.70
C LEU A 98 -3.97 0.01 -9.78
N ASN A 99 -3.29 1.14 -9.80
CA ASN A 99 -2.32 1.47 -10.84
C ASN A 99 -0.94 0.85 -10.58
N ASN A 100 -0.70 0.26 -9.41
CA ASN A 100 0.61 -0.28 -9.01
C ASN A 100 0.54 -1.74 -8.51
N GLN A 101 -0.42 -2.54 -8.98
CA GLN A 101 -0.60 -3.94 -8.52
C GLN A 101 0.65 -4.81 -8.67
N LYS A 102 1.56 -4.46 -9.59
CA LYS A 102 2.79 -5.21 -9.86
C LYS A 102 4.02 -4.71 -9.11
N SER A 103 3.93 -3.60 -8.38
CA SER A 103 5.07 -2.98 -7.70
C SER A 103 4.66 -2.40 -6.35
N ILE A 104 5.12 -3.03 -5.27
CA ILE A 104 4.89 -2.55 -3.90
C ILE A 104 5.53 -1.17 -3.70
N ASP A 105 6.73 -0.95 -4.25
CA ASP A 105 7.43 0.32 -4.10
C ASP A 105 6.76 1.42 -4.91
N GLY A 106 6.29 1.12 -6.13
CA GLY A 106 5.46 2.03 -6.93
C GLY A 106 4.16 2.39 -6.21
N MET A 107 3.52 1.40 -5.57
CA MET A 107 2.32 1.62 -4.77
C MET A 107 2.58 2.54 -3.59
N LYS A 108 3.63 2.28 -2.80
CA LYS A 108 4.04 3.15 -1.68
C LYS A 108 4.33 4.57 -2.16
N ALA A 109 5.08 4.72 -3.24
CA ALA A 109 5.39 6.02 -3.83
C ALA A 109 4.13 6.78 -4.25
N ALA A 110 3.18 6.11 -4.91
CA ALA A 110 1.92 6.70 -5.33
C ALA A 110 1.00 7.07 -4.14
N ILE A 111 0.98 6.27 -3.07
CA ILE A 111 0.28 6.60 -1.82
C ILE A 111 0.85 7.89 -1.22
N TRP A 112 2.18 7.97 -1.13
CA TRP A 112 2.86 9.18 -0.65
C TRP A 112 2.60 10.37 -1.56
N ALA A 113 2.57 10.19 -2.87
CA ALA A 113 2.26 11.26 -3.81
C ALA A 113 0.88 11.88 -3.54
N GLY A 114 -0.15 11.06 -3.31
CA GLY A 114 -1.50 11.55 -2.99
C GLY A 114 -1.56 12.34 -1.67
N LEU A 115 -0.78 11.93 -0.66
CA LEU A 115 -0.69 12.63 0.61
C LEU A 115 0.07 13.96 0.45
N LEU A 116 1.24 13.96 -0.20
CA LEU A 116 2.06 15.16 -0.43
C LEU A 116 1.30 16.18 -1.29
N HIS A 117 0.64 15.73 -2.34
CA HIS A 117 -0.27 16.57 -3.14
C HIS A 117 -1.35 17.24 -2.28
N SER A 118 -1.89 16.50 -1.30
CA SER A 118 -2.92 17.02 -0.41
C SER A 118 -2.39 18.00 0.65
N MET A 119 -1.09 18.01 0.93
CA MET A 119 -0.39 18.91 1.86
C MET A 119 0.29 20.09 1.14
N SER A 120 0.29 20.10 -0.19
CA SER A 120 0.95 21.12 -1.01
C SER A 120 0.28 22.48 -0.90
N SER A 121 1.08 23.55 -0.89
CA SER A 121 0.62 24.95 -0.96
C SER A 121 1.47 25.73 -1.97
N ASP A 122 1.10 26.99 -2.23
CA ASP A 122 1.86 27.87 -3.14
C ASP A 122 3.26 28.17 -2.58
N GLU A 123 3.38 28.34 -1.27
CA GLU A 123 4.66 28.59 -0.57
C GLU A 123 5.54 27.34 -0.49
N ASN A 124 4.93 26.16 -0.50
CA ASN A 124 5.63 24.89 -0.38
C ASN A 124 5.00 23.84 -1.33
N PRO A 125 5.34 23.88 -2.63
CA PRO A 125 4.80 22.95 -3.62
C PRO A 125 5.39 21.55 -3.43
N MET A 126 4.55 20.55 -3.13
CA MET A 126 4.94 19.17 -2.83
C MET A 126 4.52 18.18 -3.92
N HIS A 127 4.72 18.56 -5.19
CA HIS A 127 4.27 17.76 -6.34
C HIS A 127 5.32 16.80 -6.91
N THR A 128 6.51 16.70 -6.32
CA THR A 128 7.66 15.93 -6.84
C THR A 128 7.34 14.47 -7.21
N ARG A 129 6.43 13.82 -6.47
CA ARG A 129 6.03 12.42 -6.69
C ARG A 129 4.74 12.27 -7.51
N CYS A 130 4.14 13.37 -7.95
CA CYS A 130 2.89 13.35 -8.69
C CYS A 130 3.12 13.00 -10.17
N SER A 131 2.13 12.37 -10.79
CA SER A 131 2.11 12.17 -12.25
C SER A 131 1.36 13.33 -12.92
N PRO A 132 1.84 13.84 -14.08
CA PRO A 132 1.15 14.88 -14.84
C PRO A 132 -0.23 14.45 -15.37
N SER A 133 -0.51 13.14 -15.41
CA SER A 133 -1.82 12.62 -15.84
C SER A 133 -3.00 13.06 -14.96
N TRP A 134 -2.75 13.40 -13.69
CA TRP A 134 -3.79 13.80 -12.74
C TRP A 134 -3.42 15.03 -11.89
N CYS A 135 -2.15 15.41 -11.84
CA CYS A 135 -1.68 16.56 -11.08
C CYS A 135 -1.58 17.78 -11.99
N TRP A 136 -2.43 18.78 -11.73
CA TRP A 136 -2.45 20.03 -12.49
C TRP A 136 -1.09 20.75 -12.46
N TYR A 137 -0.40 20.73 -11.32
CA TYR A 137 0.90 21.38 -11.16
C TYR A 137 1.97 20.73 -12.05
N ARG A 138 2.09 19.40 -12.01
CA ARG A 138 3.03 18.65 -12.86
C ARG A 138 2.69 18.76 -14.33
N LYS A 139 1.40 18.84 -14.66
CA LYS A 139 0.94 19.02 -16.03
C LYS A 139 1.36 20.37 -16.60
N ALA A 140 1.25 21.44 -15.81
CA ALA A 140 1.73 22.76 -16.19
C ALA A 140 3.26 22.74 -16.39
N GLU A 141 4.02 22.15 -15.45
CA GLU A 141 5.48 22.00 -15.59
C GLU A 141 5.88 21.25 -16.87
N GLU A 142 5.19 20.17 -17.22
CA GLU A 142 5.48 19.38 -18.43
C GLU A 142 5.16 20.15 -19.72
N ASN A 143 4.13 21.00 -19.70
CA ASN A 143 3.77 21.87 -20.81
C ASN A 143 4.69 23.10 -20.94
N GLY A 144 5.53 23.39 -19.94
CA GLY A 144 6.32 24.61 -19.87
C GLY A 144 5.53 25.84 -19.41
N ASP A 145 4.35 25.63 -18.83
CA ASP A 145 3.48 26.68 -18.29
C ASP A 145 3.83 26.98 -16.82
N ILE A 146 3.49 28.18 -16.37
CA ILE A 146 3.54 28.53 -14.94
C ILE A 146 2.33 27.88 -14.25
N PRO A 147 2.51 27.04 -13.22
CA PRO A 147 1.39 26.47 -12.49
C PRO A 147 0.53 27.57 -11.84
N ASP A 148 -0.79 27.44 -11.98
CA ASP A 148 -1.81 28.22 -11.26
C ASP A 148 -1.62 28.21 -9.73
N SER A 149 -2.40 29.00 -8.99
CA SER A 149 -2.40 28.96 -7.52
C SER A 149 -3.14 27.73 -6.98
N HIS A 150 -2.62 27.14 -5.90
CA HIS A 150 -3.27 26.10 -5.12
C HIS A 150 -4.65 26.50 -4.59
N THR A 151 -4.92 27.79 -4.41
CA THR A 151 -6.24 28.28 -3.97
C THR A 151 -7.34 28.00 -5.00
N GLN A 152 -6.97 27.95 -6.29
CA GLN A 152 -7.89 27.71 -7.41
C GLN A 152 -8.19 26.21 -7.58
N HIS A 153 -7.23 25.34 -7.29
CA HIS A 153 -7.32 23.89 -7.56
C HIS A 153 -7.51 23.04 -6.30
N THR A 154 -7.06 23.54 -5.15
CA THR A 154 -7.10 22.85 -3.86
C THR A 154 -7.58 23.80 -2.77
N GLN A 155 -8.90 23.97 -2.70
CA GLN A 155 -9.58 24.88 -1.75
C GLN A 155 -9.20 24.68 -0.26
N ASN A 156 -8.53 23.58 0.12
CA ASN A 156 -8.00 23.36 1.47
C ASN A 156 -6.79 22.41 1.38
N PHE A 157 -5.56 22.89 1.59
CA PHE A 157 -4.41 22.03 1.88
C PHE A 157 -4.52 21.45 3.29
N LEU A 158 -3.86 20.33 3.57
CA LEU A 158 -3.78 19.75 4.91
C LEU A 158 -2.64 20.40 5.69
N THR A 159 -2.87 20.82 6.94
CA THR A 159 -1.81 21.40 7.77
C THR A 159 -0.74 20.36 8.09
N ARG A 160 0.52 20.82 8.12
CA ARG A 160 1.73 20.02 8.34
C ARG A 160 1.83 19.35 9.73
N GLU A 161 0.92 19.66 10.66
CA GLU A 161 0.79 19.04 11.99
C GLU A 161 0.58 17.50 11.95
N ILE A 162 0.30 16.95 10.77
CA ILE A 162 0.12 15.51 10.51
C ILE A 162 1.41 14.70 10.75
N ASN A 163 2.60 15.32 10.72
CA ASN A 163 3.86 14.56 10.71
C ASN A 163 4.50 14.28 12.09
N ASN A 164 4.02 14.90 13.18
CA ASN A 164 4.73 14.82 14.47
C ASN A 164 4.23 13.74 15.44
N GLN A 165 3.13 13.05 15.16
CA GLN A 165 2.62 11.97 16.04
C GLN A 165 2.89 10.54 15.52
N HIS A 166 3.38 10.39 14.29
CA HIS A 166 3.62 9.08 13.67
C HIS A 166 4.90 9.08 12.82
N ARG A 167 6.01 9.62 13.34
CA ARG A 167 7.35 9.46 12.75
C ARG A 167 7.79 8.00 12.89
N CYS A 168 7.26 7.13 12.05
CA CYS A 168 8.04 5.97 11.60
C CYS A 168 9.05 6.54 10.61
N SER A 169 10.32 6.57 11.01
CA SER A 169 11.47 7.18 10.32
C SER A 169 11.27 7.41 8.82
N VAL A 170 11.07 8.68 8.44
CA VAL A 170 11.07 9.12 7.03
C VAL A 170 12.34 9.91 6.68
N ASP A 171 13.29 9.99 7.61
CA ASP A 171 14.48 10.84 7.49
C ASP A 171 15.70 10.15 6.87
N ASP A 172 15.52 9.06 6.11
CA ASP A 172 16.65 8.35 5.47
C ASP A 172 16.55 8.30 3.94
N VAL A 173 15.91 9.30 3.30
CA VAL A 173 15.88 9.40 1.81
C VAL A 173 16.19 10.81 1.31
N THR A 174 16.72 11.69 2.15
CA THR A 174 17.19 13.02 1.70
C THR A 174 18.56 13.35 2.26
N GLU A 175 19.56 12.50 1.98
CA GLU A 175 20.98 12.90 1.98
C GLU A 175 21.79 11.86 1.21
N GLY A 176 21.55 11.84 -0.11
CA GLY A 176 22.41 11.15 -1.06
C GLY A 176 22.97 12.18 -2.02
N SER A 177 23.98 12.91 -1.59
CA SER A 177 24.83 13.75 -2.44
C SER A 177 25.39 12.86 -3.54
N GLY A 178 24.86 12.97 -4.76
CA GLY A 178 25.47 12.35 -5.92
C GLY A 178 26.88 12.92 -6.11
N PRO A 179 27.92 12.09 -6.25
CA PRO A 179 29.24 12.61 -6.57
C PRO A 179 29.23 13.24 -7.97
N PRO A 180 30.04 14.29 -8.22
CA PRO A 180 30.10 14.93 -9.52
C PRO A 180 30.57 13.94 -10.58
N MET A 181 29.85 13.91 -11.70
CA MET A 181 30.17 13.11 -12.89
C MET A 181 31.56 13.50 -13.44
N GLY A 182 32.56 12.67 -13.16
CA GLY A 182 33.84 12.65 -13.88
C GLY A 182 33.75 11.83 -15.17
N PRO A 183 34.65 12.06 -16.14
CA PRO A 183 34.48 11.55 -17.50
C PRO A 183 34.61 10.02 -17.60
N LEU A 184 33.77 9.44 -18.47
CA LEU A 184 33.74 8.03 -18.83
C LEU A 184 35.11 7.55 -19.30
N SER A 185 35.78 6.73 -18.48
CA SER A 185 36.66 5.69 -19.00
C SER A 185 36.82 4.55 -17.98
N GLN A 186 36.55 3.34 -18.46
CA GLN A 186 36.89 2.02 -17.89
C GLN A 186 35.99 1.47 -16.76
N LEU A 187 35.02 0.62 -17.15
CA LEU A 187 34.33 -0.34 -16.28
C LEU A 187 35.02 -1.71 -16.39
N PRO A 188 35.38 -2.38 -15.28
CA PRO A 188 35.68 -3.81 -15.27
C PRO A 188 34.40 -4.66 -15.07
N PRO A 189 34.37 -5.94 -15.53
CA PRO A 189 33.17 -6.76 -15.58
C PRO A 189 32.76 -7.36 -14.22
N ALA A 190 31.45 -7.66 -14.14
CA ALA A 190 30.73 -8.12 -12.96
C ALA A 190 31.12 -9.53 -12.45
N VAL A 191 31.15 -9.70 -11.12
CA VAL A 191 31.25 -10.98 -10.42
C VAL A 191 29.94 -11.24 -9.64
N PRO A 192 29.34 -12.45 -9.70
CA PRO A 192 28.09 -12.74 -9.02
C PRO A 192 28.33 -13.22 -7.58
N HIS A 193 27.87 -12.45 -6.58
CA HIS A 193 27.87 -12.92 -5.19
C HIS A 193 26.56 -13.62 -4.81
N ARG A 194 26.71 -14.90 -4.46
CA ARG A 194 25.74 -15.78 -3.81
C ARG A 194 25.73 -15.43 -2.32
N GLY A 195 24.64 -14.83 -1.82
CA GLY A 195 24.49 -14.42 -0.42
C GLY A 195 23.65 -15.41 0.40
N GLN A 196 24.34 -16.13 1.27
CA GLN A 196 23.84 -17.13 2.21
C GLN A 196 23.29 -16.42 3.46
N TRP A 197 22.07 -16.76 3.89
CA TRP A 197 21.47 -16.25 5.14
C TRP A 197 22.02 -17.05 6.34
N SER A 198 22.62 -16.36 7.31
CA SER A 198 23.03 -16.90 8.60
C SER A 198 22.40 -16.08 9.73
N GLY A 199 21.43 -16.65 10.44
CA GLY A 199 20.93 -16.15 11.72
C GLY A 199 21.64 -16.80 12.91
N PRO A 200 21.74 -16.15 14.08
CA PRO A 200 22.36 -16.74 15.27
C PRO A 200 21.38 -17.63 16.03
N GLY A 201 21.87 -18.83 16.39
CA GLY A 201 21.13 -19.85 17.13
C GLY A 201 21.10 -19.67 18.65
N TRP A 202 20.24 -20.46 19.27
CA TRP A 202 20.33 -20.90 20.67
C TRP A 202 20.21 -22.43 20.69
N SER A 203 21.19 -23.06 21.34
CA SER A 203 21.47 -24.48 21.53
C SER A 203 20.36 -25.24 22.28
N LEU A 204 19.93 -26.41 21.78
CA LEU A 204 20.23 -27.78 22.27
C LEU A 204 19.95 -28.06 23.75
N ILE A 205 18.92 -28.88 24.02
CA ILE A 205 19.00 -30.03 24.95
C ILE A 205 18.29 -31.23 24.30
N THR A 206 18.98 -32.36 24.37
CA THR A 206 18.80 -33.67 23.74
C THR A 206 17.88 -34.63 24.52
N GLY A 207 17.26 -35.60 23.84
CA GLY A 207 16.76 -36.84 24.49
C GLY A 207 15.74 -37.67 23.68
N LEU A 208 16.24 -38.57 22.83
CA LEU A 208 15.57 -39.72 22.18
C LEU A 208 14.96 -40.74 23.19
N PRO A 209 14.26 -41.84 22.78
CA PRO A 209 13.98 -42.33 21.42
C PRO A 209 12.52 -42.73 21.11
N ALA A 210 12.31 -42.95 19.81
CA ALA A 210 11.18 -43.66 19.22
C ALA A 210 11.09 -45.13 19.67
N SER A 211 9.86 -45.65 19.73
CA SER A 211 9.57 -47.09 19.71
C SER A 211 8.18 -47.33 19.12
N VAL A 212 8.17 -47.87 17.89
CA VAL A 212 7.37 -49.00 17.39
C VAL A 212 5.82 -48.94 17.49
N ILE A 213 5.21 -49.11 16.29
CA ILE A 213 3.80 -49.24 15.85
C ILE A 213 3.14 -47.93 15.41
#